data_AF-A0A327TK39-F1
#
_entry.id   AF-A0A327TK39-F1
#
_cell.length_a   1.000
_cell.length_b   1.000
_cell.length_c   1.000
_cell.angle_alpha   90.00
_cell.angle_beta   90.00
_cell.angle_gamma   90.00
#
_symmetry.space_group_name_H-M   'P 1'
#
loop_
_entity.id
_entity.type
_entity.pdbx_description
1 polymer ?
#
loop_
_entity_poly.entity_id
_entity_poly.type
_entity_poly.pdbx_seq_one_letter_code
_entity_poly.pdbx_strand_id
1 'polypeptide(L)'
;FATREGLVGGTTANGHVITSSDHFVALPSRRGLSPKGSSQYSVNVCGPTRCETAPVWDVGPWNTHDDHWNPSSVRETFKDLPQGKPEAQAAYENGYNGGLDEFGRRALNPAGIDLADGTFSNIGLSNNGWVTVTYLWTGDATTRSFPTWGTGVRIRRQATSSSAQVAQLSGPTTARVQCQVHGQLVQADGYSNDAWSYLPDYGGYISNIYIDVPESWLPGVPTC
;
A
#
# COMPACT_ATOMS: atom_id res chain seq x y z
N PHE A 1 -6.46 14.06 4.94
CA PHE A 1 -7.04 13.95 6.29
C PHE A 1 -7.54 12.52 6.45
N ALA A 2 -7.30 11.89 7.60
CA ALA A 2 -7.69 10.53 7.90
C ALA A 2 -8.78 10.49 8.95
N THR A 3 -9.73 9.57 8.76
CA THR A 3 -10.79 9.25 9.70
C THR A 3 -10.69 7.79 10.14
N ARG A 4 -11.35 7.44 11.24
CA ARG A 4 -11.44 6.05 11.70
C ARG A 4 -12.62 5.37 11.02
N GLU A 5 -12.41 4.22 10.42
CA GLU A 5 -13.49 3.44 9.78
C GLU A 5 -14.48 2.90 10.81
N GLY A 6 -13.99 2.23 11.86
CA GLY A 6 -14.81 1.88 13.03
C GLY A 6 -15.95 0.88 12.77
N LEU A 7 -15.83 0.03 11.75
CA LEU A 7 -16.89 -0.90 11.30
C LEU A 7 -16.66 -2.36 11.73
N VAL A 8 -16.23 -2.62 12.97
CA VAL A 8 -16.02 -4.00 13.46
C VAL A 8 -17.29 -4.84 13.28
N GLY A 9 -17.14 -6.04 12.69
CA GLY A 9 -18.23 -6.91 12.28
C GLY A 9 -18.79 -6.66 10.87
N GLY A 10 -18.45 -5.53 10.25
CA GLY A 10 -18.72 -5.22 8.85
C GLY A 10 -17.87 -6.06 7.89
N THR A 11 -18.22 -6.03 6.61
CA THR A 11 -17.44 -6.69 5.54
C THR A 11 -16.86 -5.63 4.61
N THR A 12 -15.55 -5.64 4.43
CA THR A 12 -14.84 -4.72 3.54
C THR A 12 -15.17 -5.00 2.08
N ALA A 13 -14.91 -4.04 1.18
CA ALA A 13 -15.12 -4.21 -0.26
C ALA A 13 -14.33 -5.37 -0.90
N ASN A 14 -13.23 -5.82 -0.30
CA ASN A 14 -12.51 -7.03 -0.74
C ASN A 14 -12.98 -8.33 -0.08
N GLY A 15 -13.99 -8.28 0.80
CA GLY A 15 -14.63 -9.44 1.41
C GLY A 15 -13.98 -9.93 2.71
N HIS A 16 -13.16 -9.10 3.37
CA HIS A 16 -12.68 -9.37 4.73
C HIS A 16 -13.75 -8.97 5.76
N VAL A 17 -13.92 -9.77 6.83
CA VAL A 17 -14.82 -9.41 7.93
C VAL A 17 -14.00 -8.69 8.99
N ILE A 18 -14.32 -7.43 9.24
CA ILE A 18 -13.55 -6.53 10.08
C ILE A 18 -13.56 -7.04 11.53
N THR A 19 -12.37 -7.22 12.09
CA THR A 19 -12.16 -7.58 13.49
C THR A 19 -11.54 -6.43 14.27
N SER A 20 -11.57 -6.51 15.60
CA SER A 20 -10.96 -5.50 16.47
C SER A 20 -9.44 -5.47 16.27
N SER A 21 -8.87 -4.27 16.27
CA SER A 21 -7.43 -4.03 16.05
C SER A 21 -6.95 -4.49 14.66
N ASP A 22 -7.80 -4.42 13.65
CA ASP A 22 -7.41 -4.71 12.29
C ASP A 22 -6.47 -3.63 11.74
N HIS A 23 -5.58 -4.04 10.84
CA HIS A 23 -4.56 -3.19 10.23
C HIS A 23 -4.76 -3.12 8.71
N PHE A 24 -5.65 -2.24 8.26
CA PHE A 24 -5.89 -1.91 6.85
C PHE A 24 -6.30 -0.45 6.69
N VAL A 25 -6.52 -0.02 5.44
CA VAL A 25 -7.13 1.27 5.09
C VAL A 25 -8.24 1.11 4.04
N ALA A 26 -9.12 2.11 3.96
CA ALA A 26 -10.01 2.33 2.82
C ALA A 26 -9.53 3.53 2.01
N LEU A 27 -9.57 3.40 0.67
CA LEU A 27 -9.29 4.51 -0.25
C LEU A 27 -10.48 4.77 -1.18
N PRO A 28 -10.70 6.02 -1.63
CA PRO A 28 -11.92 6.40 -2.32
C PRO A 28 -11.96 5.96 -3.80
N SER A 29 -11.30 4.85 -4.15
CA SER A 29 -11.47 4.19 -5.46
C SER A 29 -11.16 2.69 -5.40
N ARG A 30 -11.95 1.90 -6.13
CA ARG A 30 -11.70 0.48 -6.37
C ARG A 30 -10.39 0.20 -7.11
N ARG A 31 -9.81 1.18 -7.80
CA ARG A 31 -8.55 1.03 -8.57
C ARG A 31 -7.32 0.79 -7.70
N GLY A 32 -7.43 1.02 -6.40
CA GLY A 32 -6.40 0.71 -5.40
C GLY A 32 -6.83 -0.38 -4.42
N LEU A 33 -7.85 -1.19 -4.73
CA LEU A 33 -8.37 -2.21 -3.81
C LEU A 33 -7.57 -3.52 -3.92
N SER A 34 -7.01 -4.01 -2.81
CA SER A 34 -6.32 -5.31 -2.79
C SER A 34 -7.31 -6.48 -2.89
N PRO A 35 -7.01 -7.50 -3.73
CA PRO A 35 -7.74 -8.77 -3.67
C PRO A 35 -7.72 -9.38 -2.26
N LYS A 36 -8.74 -10.19 -1.93
CA LYS A 36 -8.81 -10.87 -0.63
C LYS A 36 -7.55 -11.71 -0.38
N GLY A 37 -6.93 -11.53 0.79
CA GLY A 37 -5.70 -12.24 1.16
C GLY A 37 -4.43 -11.72 0.48
N SER A 38 -4.49 -10.55 -0.16
CA SER A 38 -3.36 -9.89 -0.80
C SER A 38 -3.04 -8.53 -0.15
N SER A 39 -1.80 -8.07 -0.34
CA SER A 39 -1.31 -6.73 -0.01
C SER A 39 -0.88 -5.93 -1.24
N GLN A 40 -1.31 -6.37 -2.44
CA GLN A 40 -0.92 -5.80 -3.74
C GLN A 40 -1.00 -4.27 -3.79
N TYR A 41 -2.07 -3.72 -3.21
CA TYR A 41 -2.22 -2.29 -3.00
C TYR A 41 -2.06 -2.02 -1.51
N SER A 42 -0.91 -1.46 -1.16
CA SER A 42 -0.59 -1.05 0.19
C SER A 42 -0.14 0.41 0.21
N VAL A 43 -0.45 1.08 1.30
CA VAL A 43 0.04 2.42 1.60
C VAL A 43 0.98 2.38 2.78
N ASN A 44 1.99 3.24 2.80
CA ASN A 44 2.67 3.60 4.04
C ASN A 44 2.03 4.88 4.59
N VAL A 45 1.40 4.79 5.75
CA VAL A 45 0.72 5.91 6.41
C VAL A 45 1.54 6.35 7.61
N CYS A 46 1.97 7.61 7.62
CA CYS A 46 2.70 8.22 8.72
C CYS A 46 1.79 9.13 9.53
N GLY A 47 1.60 8.78 10.80
CA GLY A 47 0.92 9.61 11.80
C GLY A 47 1.92 10.24 12.78
N PRO A 48 1.43 10.77 13.91
CA PRO A 48 2.27 11.48 14.88
C PRO A 48 3.36 10.64 15.55
N THR A 49 3.18 9.33 15.70
CA THR A 49 4.12 8.48 16.47
C THR A 49 5.02 7.62 15.59
N ARG A 50 4.47 7.06 14.50
CA ARG A 50 5.19 6.18 13.57
C ARG A 50 4.47 6.09 12.23
N CYS A 51 5.16 5.47 11.28
CA CYS A 51 4.55 5.01 10.05
C CYS A 51 4.13 3.54 10.15
N GLU A 52 3.13 3.18 9.37
CA GLU A 52 2.68 1.82 9.17
C GLU A 52 2.36 1.55 7.71
N THR A 53 2.86 0.43 7.20
CA THR A 53 2.39 -0.15 5.94
C THR A 53 1.11 -0.93 6.19
N ALA A 54 0.02 -0.52 5.54
CA ALA A 54 -1.28 -1.15 5.64
C ALA A 54 -1.87 -1.43 4.24
N PRO A 55 -2.44 -2.62 4.01
CA PRO A 55 -3.11 -2.94 2.75
C PRO A 55 -4.45 -2.20 2.63
N VAL A 56 -4.86 -1.93 1.39
CA VAL A 56 -6.16 -1.32 1.08
C VAL A 56 -7.20 -2.43 0.96
N TRP A 57 -8.11 -2.53 1.93
CA TRP A 57 -9.13 -3.59 1.95
C TRP A 57 -10.55 -3.10 1.68
N ASP A 58 -10.80 -1.81 1.84
CA ASP A 58 -12.12 -1.21 1.61
C ASP A 58 -12.09 0.01 0.68
N VAL A 59 -13.27 0.52 0.33
CA VAL A 59 -13.48 1.64 -0.59
C VAL A 59 -14.25 2.76 0.10
N GLY A 60 -13.67 3.96 0.10
CA GLY A 60 -14.16 5.14 0.81
C GLY A 60 -12.97 5.95 1.34
N PRO A 61 -13.18 7.11 2.00
CA PRO A 61 -14.44 7.74 2.38
C PRO A 61 -15.07 8.61 1.28
N TRP A 62 -16.36 8.92 1.45
CA TRP A 62 -17.19 9.83 0.63
C TRP A 62 -17.41 9.41 -0.83
N ASN A 63 -16.35 9.08 -1.53
CA ASN A 63 -16.32 8.69 -2.94
C ASN A 63 -15.84 7.25 -3.11
N THR A 64 -16.12 6.69 -4.28
CA THR A 64 -15.72 5.33 -4.67
C THR A 64 -15.07 5.28 -6.07
N HIS A 65 -14.99 6.43 -6.76
CA HIS A 65 -14.33 6.61 -8.05
C HIS A 65 -13.31 7.77 -8.06
N ASP A 66 -12.77 8.13 -6.89
CA ASP A 66 -11.77 9.18 -6.69
C ASP A 66 -10.36 8.63 -6.38
N ASP A 67 -9.66 8.17 -7.42
CA ASP A 67 -8.27 7.72 -7.34
C ASP A 67 -7.27 8.89 -7.35
N HIS A 68 -7.44 9.84 -6.43
CA HIS A 68 -6.71 11.10 -6.34
C HIS A 68 -5.17 10.98 -6.33
N TRP A 69 -4.60 9.81 -6.05
CA TRP A 69 -3.16 9.57 -6.18
C TRP A 69 -2.67 9.61 -7.64
N ASN A 70 -3.55 9.42 -8.61
CA ASN A 70 -3.22 9.44 -10.03
C ASN A 70 -3.13 10.88 -10.58
N PRO A 71 -2.24 11.13 -11.57
CA PRO A 71 -2.24 12.41 -12.26
C PRO A 71 -3.53 12.62 -13.06
N SER A 72 -3.91 13.88 -13.29
CA SER A 72 -5.14 14.30 -13.98
C SER A 72 -5.39 13.59 -15.32
N SER A 73 -4.35 13.19 -16.04
CA SER A 73 -4.45 12.47 -17.32
C SER A 73 -5.08 11.07 -17.19
N VAL A 74 -4.94 10.41 -16.03
CA VAL A 74 -5.39 9.02 -15.82
C VAL A 74 -6.30 8.84 -14.60
N ARG A 75 -6.50 9.88 -13.78
CA ARG A 75 -7.54 9.92 -12.72
C ARG A 75 -8.90 9.57 -13.32
N GLU A 76 -9.69 8.80 -12.60
CA GLU A 76 -10.98 8.25 -12.99
C GLU A 76 -12.04 9.36 -13.08
N THR A 77 -12.21 10.12 -11.99
CA THR A 77 -13.11 11.28 -11.89
C THR A 77 -12.37 12.52 -11.37
N PHE A 78 -13.04 13.67 -11.26
CA PHE A 78 -12.50 14.92 -10.68
C PHE A 78 -11.11 15.32 -11.24
N LYS A 79 -10.94 15.16 -12.56
CA LYS A 79 -9.65 15.24 -13.25
C LYS A 79 -9.03 16.64 -13.23
N ASP A 80 -9.84 17.66 -12.99
CA ASP A 80 -9.43 19.06 -12.87
C ASP A 80 -8.82 19.40 -11.50
N LEU A 81 -8.99 18.53 -10.50
CA LEU A 81 -8.30 18.69 -9.21
C LEU A 81 -6.81 18.27 -9.32
N PRO A 82 -5.90 18.95 -8.60
CA PRO A 82 -4.50 18.55 -8.54
C PRO A 82 -4.31 17.10 -8.08
N GLN A 83 -3.25 16.45 -8.57
CA GLN A 83 -2.84 15.13 -8.07
C GLN A 83 -2.61 15.20 -6.56
N GLY A 84 -3.07 14.16 -5.86
CA GLY A 84 -2.99 14.03 -4.42
C GLY A 84 -4.08 14.78 -3.65
N LYS A 85 -4.94 15.58 -4.31
CA LYS A 85 -6.08 16.26 -3.67
C LYS A 85 -7.33 15.37 -3.73
N PRO A 86 -7.80 14.81 -2.60
CA PRO A 86 -9.10 14.12 -2.56
C PRO A 86 -10.22 15.11 -2.88
N GLU A 87 -11.24 14.64 -3.59
CA GLU A 87 -12.39 15.47 -3.92
C GLU A 87 -13.13 15.92 -2.66
N ALA A 88 -13.36 15.02 -1.69
CA ALA A 88 -14.06 15.37 -0.44
C ALA A 88 -13.34 16.49 0.34
N GLN A 89 -12.01 16.56 0.24
CA GLN A 89 -11.24 17.68 0.78
C GLN A 89 -11.55 18.98 0.06
N ALA A 90 -11.58 18.98 -1.28
CA ALA A 90 -11.95 20.17 -2.05
C ALA A 90 -13.40 20.59 -1.74
N ALA A 91 -14.35 19.66 -1.76
CA ALA A 91 -15.74 19.90 -1.43
C ALA A 91 -15.91 20.56 -0.05
N TYR A 92 -15.22 20.04 0.97
CA TYR A 92 -15.25 20.57 2.33
C TYR A 92 -14.59 21.96 2.46
N GLU A 93 -13.42 22.16 1.86
CA GLU A 93 -12.61 23.38 2.09
C GLU A 93 -13.05 24.57 1.23
N ASN A 94 -13.50 24.32 0.00
CA ASN A 94 -13.75 25.39 -0.98
C ASN A 94 -15.07 25.24 -1.76
N GLY A 95 -15.91 24.26 -1.41
CA GLY A 95 -17.21 24.07 -2.05
C GLY A 95 -17.14 23.49 -3.47
N TYR A 96 -16.02 22.84 -3.84
CA TYR A 96 -15.93 22.07 -5.08
C TYR A 96 -17.10 21.09 -5.21
N ASN A 97 -17.58 20.86 -6.43
CA ASN A 97 -18.79 20.07 -6.70
C ASN A 97 -20.01 20.52 -5.86
N GLY A 98 -20.14 21.84 -5.62
CA GLY A 98 -21.19 22.40 -4.76
C GLY A 98 -21.04 22.03 -3.27
N GLY A 99 -19.86 21.55 -2.87
CA GLY A 99 -19.53 21.00 -1.56
C GLY A 99 -20.13 19.61 -1.32
N LEU A 100 -20.34 18.83 -2.38
CA LEU A 100 -20.96 17.51 -2.35
C LEU A 100 -20.00 16.43 -2.84
N ASP A 101 -20.13 15.22 -2.32
CA ASP A 101 -19.42 14.04 -2.83
C ASP A 101 -20.05 13.49 -4.14
N GLU A 102 -19.51 12.39 -4.68
CA GLU A 102 -19.98 11.78 -5.94
C GLU A 102 -21.44 11.29 -5.89
N PHE A 103 -22.01 11.14 -4.69
CA PHE A 103 -23.39 10.72 -4.46
C PHE A 103 -24.33 11.91 -4.16
N GLY A 104 -23.82 13.15 -4.19
CA GLY A 104 -24.59 14.36 -3.88
C GLY A 104 -24.78 14.61 -2.38
N ARG A 105 -24.03 13.94 -1.51
CA ARG A 105 -24.08 14.17 -0.05
C ARG A 105 -23.10 15.28 0.33
N ARG A 106 -23.46 16.10 1.31
CA ARG A 106 -22.58 17.15 1.86
C ARG A 106 -21.33 16.51 2.47
N ALA A 107 -20.14 16.83 1.95
CA ALA A 107 -18.88 16.44 2.60
C ALA A 107 -18.77 17.16 3.95
N LEU A 108 -18.83 16.40 5.06
CA LEU A 108 -18.79 16.96 6.42
C LEU A 108 -17.38 17.04 7.00
N ASN A 109 -16.40 16.47 6.31
CA ASN A 109 -15.00 16.53 6.66
C ASN A 109 -14.14 16.32 5.39
N PRO A 110 -12.84 16.65 5.42
CA PRO A 110 -11.97 16.55 4.25
C PRO A 110 -11.30 15.17 4.11
N ALA A 111 -11.92 14.11 4.61
CA ALA A 111 -11.28 12.79 4.65
C ALA A 111 -11.00 12.26 3.24
N GLY A 112 -9.79 11.76 3.04
CA GLY A 112 -9.36 11.11 1.79
C GLY A 112 -8.90 9.65 1.99
N ILE A 113 -8.95 9.17 3.24
CA ILE A 113 -8.56 7.83 3.65
C ILE A 113 -9.26 7.50 4.97
N ASP A 114 -9.80 6.29 5.09
CA ASP A 114 -10.23 5.73 6.37
C ASP A 114 -9.21 4.71 6.85
N LEU A 115 -8.97 4.68 8.16
CA LEU A 115 -8.04 3.76 8.80
C LEU A 115 -8.81 2.81 9.71
N ALA A 116 -8.49 1.52 9.61
CA ALA A 116 -8.91 0.53 10.59
C ALA A 116 -8.40 0.90 12.00
N ASP A 117 -9.05 0.40 13.04
CA ASP A 117 -8.79 0.79 14.43
C ASP A 117 -7.35 0.46 14.89
N GLY A 118 -6.80 -0.68 14.45
CA GLY A 118 -5.40 -1.05 14.62
C GLY A 118 -4.48 -0.05 13.94
N THR A 119 -4.66 0.20 12.64
CA THR A 119 -3.85 1.19 11.89
C THR A 119 -3.89 2.58 12.54
N PHE A 120 -5.10 3.06 12.84
CA PHE A 120 -5.35 4.38 13.40
C PHE A 120 -4.63 4.58 14.74
N SER A 121 -4.76 3.62 15.66
CA SER A 121 -4.11 3.67 16.96
C SER A 121 -2.60 3.52 16.86
N ASN A 122 -2.13 2.64 15.98
CA ASN A 122 -0.72 2.29 15.85
C ASN A 122 0.12 3.45 15.27
N ILE A 123 -0.42 4.25 14.35
CA ILE A 123 0.24 5.48 13.87
C ILE A 123 0.11 6.67 14.83
N GLY A 124 -0.60 6.48 15.96
CA GLY A 124 -0.68 7.45 17.05
C GLY A 124 -1.80 8.48 16.93
N LEU A 125 -2.85 8.20 16.17
CA LEU A 125 -4.03 9.07 16.15
C LEU A 125 -4.96 8.76 17.34
N SER A 126 -5.36 9.82 18.05
CA SER A 126 -6.39 9.78 19.11
C SER A 126 -7.72 10.39 18.66
N ASN A 127 -7.69 11.18 17.58
CA ASN A 127 -8.86 11.73 16.88
C ASN A 127 -8.51 11.85 15.38
N ASN A 128 -9.49 12.17 14.55
CA ASN A 128 -9.30 12.42 13.12
C ASN A 128 -8.22 13.48 12.91
N GLY A 129 -7.39 13.32 11.89
CA GLY A 129 -6.22 14.16 11.75
C GLY A 129 -5.53 14.05 10.40
N TRP A 130 -4.54 14.91 10.20
CA TRP A 130 -3.69 14.85 9.02
C TRP A 130 -2.65 13.74 9.17
N VAL A 131 -2.44 13.01 8.08
CA VAL A 131 -1.43 11.96 7.94
C VAL A 131 -0.73 12.17 6.60
N THR A 132 0.49 11.66 6.49
CA THR A 132 1.18 11.54 5.20
C THR A 132 0.97 10.13 4.67
N VAL A 133 0.56 10.02 3.41
CA VAL A 133 0.30 8.72 2.75
C VAL A 133 1.24 8.58 1.57
N THR A 134 1.95 7.45 1.51
CA THR A 134 2.70 7.01 0.34
C THR A 134 2.00 5.81 -0.27
N TYR A 135 1.54 5.93 -1.52
CA TYR A 135 0.92 4.85 -2.26
C TYR A 135 2.02 3.97 -2.87
N LEU A 136 2.25 2.79 -2.29
CA LEU A 136 3.45 2.00 -2.60
C LEU A 136 3.45 1.45 -4.03
N TRP A 137 2.28 1.33 -4.65
CA TRP A 137 2.16 0.92 -6.05
C TRP A 137 2.35 2.05 -7.06
N THR A 138 2.30 3.32 -6.62
CA THR A 138 2.44 4.48 -7.53
C THR A 138 3.86 5.03 -7.56
N GLY A 139 4.81 4.41 -6.84
CA GLY A 139 6.13 4.96 -6.63
C GLY A 139 6.90 5.24 -7.93
N ASP A 140 7.33 6.51 -8.07
CA ASP A 140 8.37 7.03 -8.97
C ASP A 140 9.79 6.52 -8.63
N ALA A 141 9.94 5.59 -7.69
CA ALA A 141 11.23 4.93 -7.55
C ALA A 141 11.47 4.14 -8.83
N THR A 142 12.58 4.41 -9.52
CA THR A 142 13.01 3.61 -10.67
C THR A 142 13.13 2.16 -10.24
N THR A 143 12.04 1.40 -10.38
CA THR A 143 12.04 -0.03 -10.13
C THR A 143 12.64 -0.70 -11.34
N ARG A 144 13.52 -1.67 -11.12
CA ARG A 144 14.02 -2.52 -12.18
C ARG A 144 13.32 -3.88 -12.10
N SER A 145 12.83 -4.33 -13.24
CA SER A 145 12.16 -5.62 -13.34
C SER A 145 13.18 -6.74 -13.50
N PHE A 146 13.02 -7.79 -12.72
CA PHE A 146 13.83 -8.99 -12.80
C PHE A 146 12.94 -10.24 -12.84
N PRO A 147 13.32 -11.28 -13.61
CA PRO A 147 12.68 -12.59 -13.49
C PRO A 147 12.96 -13.19 -12.11
N THR A 148 12.04 -14.03 -11.65
CA THR A 148 12.19 -14.84 -10.43
C THR A 148 12.08 -16.32 -10.79
N TRP A 149 12.67 -17.18 -9.95
CA TRP A 149 12.52 -18.63 -10.04
C TRP A 149 11.97 -19.21 -8.73
N GLY A 150 11.62 -20.50 -8.78
CA GLY A 150 11.06 -21.23 -7.65
C GLY A 150 9.54 -21.12 -7.54
N THR A 151 8.98 -21.84 -6.58
CA THR A 151 7.54 -21.93 -6.33
C THR A 151 7.29 -21.72 -4.84
N GLY A 152 6.27 -20.96 -4.49
CA GLY A 152 5.95 -20.67 -3.10
C GLY A 152 7.00 -19.79 -2.40
N VAL A 153 7.65 -18.89 -3.14
CA VAL A 153 8.68 -18.00 -2.60
C VAL A 153 8.04 -16.95 -1.69
N ARG A 154 8.47 -16.91 -0.44
CA ARG A 154 7.88 -16.04 0.59
C ARG A 154 8.51 -14.65 0.55
N ILE A 155 7.67 -13.63 0.55
CA ILE A 155 8.08 -12.23 0.68
C ILE A 155 7.93 -11.83 2.15
N ARG A 156 8.97 -11.24 2.71
CA ARG A 156 9.19 -11.06 4.14
C ARG A 156 9.11 -9.58 4.52
N ARG A 157 8.57 -9.26 5.71
CA ARG A 157 8.44 -7.87 6.17
C ARG A 157 9.81 -7.18 6.36
N GLN A 158 10.85 -7.95 6.69
CA GLN A 158 12.24 -7.50 6.82
C GLN A 158 13.17 -8.44 6.04
N ALA A 159 14.42 -8.06 5.84
CA ALA A 159 15.47 -8.83 5.15
C ALA A 159 15.97 -10.05 5.97
N THR A 160 15.03 -10.86 6.48
CA THR A 160 15.25 -12.09 7.22
C THR A 160 14.06 -13.04 7.05
N SER A 161 14.35 -14.34 6.96
CA SER A 161 13.36 -15.41 6.88
C SER A 161 12.56 -15.61 8.17
N SER A 162 13.01 -15.03 9.29
CA SER A 162 12.30 -15.05 10.56
C SER A 162 11.17 -14.02 10.64
N SER A 163 11.18 -13.00 9.78
CA SER A 163 10.14 -11.96 9.81
C SER A 163 8.82 -12.43 9.21
N ALA A 164 7.74 -11.74 9.56
CA ALA A 164 6.39 -12.02 9.08
C ALA A 164 6.36 -12.10 7.54
N GLN A 165 5.68 -13.13 7.02
CA GLN A 165 5.38 -13.23 5.60
C GLN A 165 4.30 -12.19 5.25
N VAL A 166 4.58 -11.34 4.26
CA VAL A 166 3.63 -10.32 3.77
C VAL A 166 2.96 -10.73 2.46
N ALA A 167 3.61 -11.59 1.67
CA ALA A 167 3.08 -12.13 0.43
C ALA A 167 3.82 -13.42 0.05
N GLN A 168 3.37 -14.08 -1.01
CA GLN A 168 4.01 -15.27 -1.58
C GLN A 168 3.87 -15.26 -3.10
N LEU A 169 4.95 -15.56 -3.81
CA LEU A 169 4.93 -15.84 -5.23
C LEU A 169 4.51 -17.29 -5.44
N SER A 170 3.43 -17.51 -6.20
CA SER A 170 2.92 -18.87 -6.49
C SER A 170 3.82 -19.66 -7.42
N GLY A 171 4.64 -18.99 -8.24
CA GLY A 171 5.60 -19.58 -9.18
C GLY A 171 6.49 -18.51 -9.81
N PRO A 172 7.32 -18.86 -10.81
CA PRO A 172 8.16 -17.92 -11.53
C PRO A 172 7.36 -16.76 -12.13
N THR A 173 7.81 -15.53 -11.89
CA THR A 173 7.18 -14.30 -12.38
C THR A 173 8.19 -13.16 -12.50
N THR A 174 7.75 -11.96 -12.87
CA THR A 174 8.56 -10.74 -12.88
C THR A 174 8.37 -9.97 -11.58
N ALA A 175 9.46 -9.70 -10.86
CA ALA A 175 9.48 -8.87 -9.67
C ALA A 175 10.00 -7.47 -9.98
N ARG A 176 9.28 -6.43 -9.54
CA ARG A 176 9.78 -5.05 -9.56
C ARG A 176 10.58 -4.79 -8.31
N VAL A 177 11.88 -4.54 -8.47
CA VAL A 177 12.80 -4.26 -7.37
C VAL A 177 13.07 -2.78 -7.30
N GLN A 178 12.82 -2.18 -6.13
CA GLN A 178 13.09 -0.76 -5.88
C GLN A 178 14.50 -0.51 -5.36
N CYS A 179 14.92 -1.28 -4.36
CA CYS A 179 16.23 -1.21 -3.74
C CYS A 179 16.60 -2.59 -3.19
N GLN A 180 17.85 -2.76 -2.75
CA GLN A 180 18.34 -3.99 -2.15
C GLN A 180 19.21 -3.70 -0.92
N VAL A 181 19.31 -4.65 0.00
CA VAL A 181 20.00 -4.49 1.28
C VAL A 181 20.68 -5.79 1.69
N HIS A 182 21.76 -5.72 2.47
CA HIS A 182 22.32 -6.88 3.14
C HIS A 182 21.44 -7.29 4.34
N GLY A 183 21.13 -8.56 4.44
CA GLY A 183 20.28 -9.13 5.48
C GLY A 183 20.76 -10.52 5.91
N GLN A 184 19.82 -11.39 6.24
CA GLN A 184 20.14 -12.77 6.57
C GLN A 184 20.72 -13.51 5.36
N LEU A 185 21.84 -14.22 5.56
CA LEU A 185 22.34 -15.19 4.59
C LEU A 185 21.33 -16.33 4.38
N VAL A 186 20.85 -16.49 3.15
CA VAL A 186 19.95 -17.57 2.74
C VAL A 186 20.74 -18.60 1.95
N GLN A 187 20.47 -19.89 2.19
CA GLN A 187 21.05 -21.01 1.46
C GLN A 187 19.94 -21.80 0.76
N ALA A 188 20.08 -22.05 -0.54
CA ALA A 188 19.16 -22.88 -1.32
C ALA A 188 19.91 -23.50 -2.52
N ASP A 189 19.67 -24.78 -2.78
CA ASP A 189 20.21 -25.54 -3.93
C ASP A 189 21.73 -25.38 -4.15
N GLY A 190 22.50 -25.31 -3.06
CA GLY A 190 23.96 -25.15 -3.09
C GLY A 190 24.46 -23.71 -3.25
N TYR A 191 23.56 -22.74 -3.39
CA TYR A 191 23.88 -21.32 -3.44
C TYR A 191 23.65 -20.66 -2.09
N SER A 192 24.39 -19.57 -1.84
CA SER A 192 24.19 -18.71 -0.68
C SER A 192 24.19 -17.24 -1.08
N ASN A 193 23.24 -16.46 -0.56
CA ASN A 193 23.16 -15.02 -0.83
C ASN A 193 22.59 -14.28 0.39
N ASP A 194 23.22 -13.19 0.80
CA ASP A 194 22.80 -12.33 1.91
C ASP A 194 22.09 -11.05 1.43
N ALA A 195 21.96 -10.85 0.13
CA ALA A 195 21.24 -9.72 -0.45
C ALA A 195 19.73 -9.99 -0.50
N TRP A 196 18.96 -8.94 -0.19
CA TRP A 196 17.51 -8.94 -0.19
C TRP A 196 16.98 -7.75 -0.97
N SER A 197 16.06 -8.00 -1.89
CA SER A 197 15.42 -6.99 -2.73
C SER A 197 14.08 -6.56 -2.16
N TYR A 198 13.87 -5.25 -2.02
CA TYR A 198 12.57 -4.69 -1.64
C TYR A 198 11.66 -4.62 -2.87
N LEU A 199 10.49 -5.24 -2.73
CA LEU A 199 9.42 -5.28 -3.72
C LEU A 199 8.28 -4.36 -3.27
N PRO A 200 8.15 -3.14 -3.84
CA PRO A 200 7.12 -2.18 -3.42
C PRO A 200 5.69 -2.70 -3.59
N ASP A 201 5.46 -3.53 -4.61
CA ASP A 201 4.18 -4.19 -4.94
C ASP A 201 3.64 -5.06 -3.81
N TYR A 202 4.53 -5.51 -2.92
CA TYR A 202 4.20 -6.39 -1.81
C TYR A 202 4.51 -5.77 -0.45
N GLY A 203 5.18 -4.61 -0.42
CA GLY A 203 5.65 -3.97 0.80
C GLY A 203 6.62 -4.84 1.60
N GLY A 204 7.49 -5.60 0.93
CA GLY A 204 8.40 -6.54 1.59
C GLY A 204 9.60 -6.96 0.78
N TYR A 205 10.43 -7.82 1.37
CA TYR A 205 11.72 -8.25 0.87
C TYR A 205 11.68 -9.70 0.37
N ILE A 206 12.28 -9.93 -0.79
CA ILE A 206 12.60 -11.26 -1.32
C ILE A 206 14.11 -11.47 -1.22
N SER A 207 14.56 -12.67 -0.86
CA SER A 207 16.00 -12.98 -0.95
C SER A 207 16.41 -12.99 -2.42
N ASN A 208 17.53 -12.35 -2.75
CA ASN A 208 18.07 -12.30 -4.12
C ASN A 208 18.41 -13.69 -4.66
N ILE A 209 18.50 -14.72 -3.81
CA ILE A 209 18.65 -16.10 -4.27
C ILE A 209 17.52 -16.54 -5.20
N TYR A 210 16.33 -15.93 -5.11
CA TYR A 210 15.15 -16.23 -5.95
C TYR A 210 14.98 -15.27 -7.15
N ILE A 211 15.88 -14.32 -7.33
CA ILE A 211 15.92 -13.47 -8.53
C ILE A 211 16.77 -14.22 -9.57
N ASP A 212 16.19 -14.48 -10.74
CA ASP A 212 16.78 -15.35 -11.77
C ASP A 212 17.80 -14.59 -12.63
N VAL A 213 18.86 -14.13 -11.97
CA VAL A 213 20.04 -13.50 -12.57
C VAL A 213 21.31 -14.01 -11.88
N PRO A 214 22.48 -13.99 -12.55
CA PRO A 214 23.72 -14.54 -11.98
C PRO A 214 24.30 -13.68 -10.84
N GLU A 215 23.99 -12.39 -10.78
CA GLU A 215 24.56 -11.48 -9.78
C GLU A 215 23.91 -11.65 -8.40
N SER A 216 24.73 -11.85 -7.36
CA SER A 216 24.23 -11.89 -5.98
C SER A 216 23.66 -10.54 -5.54
N TRP A 217 24.25 -9.44 -6.03
CA TRP A 217 23.80 -8.06 -5.84
C TRP A 217 23.35 -7.48 -7.19
N LEU A 218 22.10 -7.06 -7.28
CA LEU A 218 21.46 -6.75 -8.56
C LEU A 218 22.06 -5.49 -9.22
N PRO A 219 22.46 -5.56 -10.50
CA PRO A 219 23.06 -4.42 -11.18
C PRO A 219 22.04 -3.30 -11.42
N GLY A 220 22.43 -2.07 -11.09
CA GLY A 220 21.59 -0.88 -11.28
C GLY A 220 20.40 -0.79 -10.34
N VAL A 221 20.37 -1.57 -9.26
CA VAL A 221 19.42 -1.42 -8.15
C VAL A 221 20.14 -0.73 -6.99
N PRO A 222 19.64 0.41 -6.49
CA PRO A 222 20.27 1.14 -5.40
C PRO A 222 20.17 0.38 -4.06
N THR A 223 21.04 0.71 -3.12
CA THR A 223 20.95 0.23 -1.74
C THR A 223 19.75 0.88 -1.04
N CYS A 224 19.01 0.10 -0.25
CA CYS A 224 18.13 0.64 0.80
C CYS A 224 19.02 1.12 1.97
#